data_AF-A0A7C4IZ78-F1
#
_entry.id   AF-A0A7C4IZ78-F1
#
_cell.length_a   1.000
_cell.length_b   1.000
_cell.length_c   1.000
_cell.angle_alpha   90.00
_cell.angle_beta   90.00
_cell.angle_gamma   90.00
#
_symmetry.space_group_name_H-M   'P 1'
#
loop_
_entity.id
_entity.type
_entity.pdbx_description
1 polymer ?
#
loop_
_entity_poly.entity_id
_entity_poly.type
_entity_poly.pdbx_seq_one_letter_code
_entity_poly.pdbx_strand_id
1 'polypeptide(L)'
;MNVEKRYFLVGLVIGILLSGIFFYYFAPRYTTVKSGETVLRQDTWTGRSWRFVDNEWKSILGVNRDWDSIDKALLSALRIPFAEVNTDQALNQLKEKHPILRDLPNDELVERIKLVYSRQVLVNMYLDSFVKEEQRGK
;
A
#
# COMPACT_ATOMS: atom_id res chain seq x y z
N MET A 1 -58.82 -26.19 -17.70
CA MET A 1 -57.78 -25.95 -16.67
C MET A 1 -56.92 -24.82 -17.19
N ASN A 2 -57.24 -23.63 -16.70
CA ASN A 2 -57.36 -22.45 -17.54
C ASN A 2 -56.03 -21.71 -17.63
N VAL A 3 -55.83 -21.10 -18.79
CA VAL A 3 -54.66 -20.39 -19.30
C VAL A 3 -53.89 -19.60 -18.22
N GLU A 4 -54.57 -19.01 -17.24
CA GLU A 4 -54.00 -18.34 -16.07
C GLU A 4 -53.04 -19.20 -15.24
N LYS A 5 -53.37 -20.47 -14.97
CA LYS A 5 -52.49 -21.39 -14.22
C LYS A 5 -51.20 -21.70 -14.98
N ARG A 6 -51.25 -21.70 -16.32
CA ARG A 6 -50.07 -21.87 -17.18
C ARG A 6 -49.18 -20.62 -17.15
N TYR A 7 -49.76 -19.43 -17.26
CA TYR A 7 -48.99 -18.18 -17.15
C TYR A 7 -48.37 -17.99 -15.77
N PHE A 8 -49.07 -18.40 -14.71
CA PHE A 8 -48.51 -18.40 -13.36
C PHE A 8 -47.27 -19.31 -13.24
N LEU A 9 -47.35 -20.53 -13.75
CA LEU A 9 -46.23 -21.47 -13.76
C LEU A 9 -45.05 -20.96 -14.60
N VAL A 10 -45.32 -20.39 -15.76
CA VAL A 10 -44.29 -19.78 -16.62
C VAL A 10 -43.64 -18.58 -15.92
N GLY A 11 -44.45 -17.71 -15.29
CA GLY A 11 -43.95 -16.58 -14.51
C GLY A 11 -43.10 -16.99 -13.31
N LEU A 12 -43.49 -18.05 -12.61
CA LEU A 12 -42.72 -18.62 -11.51
C LEU A 12 -41.35 -19.13 -11.99
N VAL A 13 -41.33 -19.88 -13.08
CA VAL A 13 -40.09 -20.40 -13.67
C VAL A 13 -39.18 -19.25 -14.11
N ILE A 14 -39.72 -18.25 -14.81
CA ILE A 14 -38.96 -17.07 -15.21
C ILE A 14 -38.42 -16.31 -14.00
N GLY A 15 -39.22 -16.16 -12.94
CA GLY A 15 -38.81 -15.51 -11.70
C GLY A 15 -37.64 -16.23 -11.04
N ILE A 16 -37.71 -17.56 -10.90
CA ILE A 16 -36.63 -18.38 -10.36
C ILE A 16 -35.36 -18.25 -11.20
N LEU A 17 -35.50 -18.27 -12.53
CA LEU A 17 -34.38 -18.21 -13.46
C LEU A 17 -33.69 -16.84 -13.41
N LEU A 18 -34.47 -15.75 -13.38
CA LEU A 18 -33.96 -14.39 -13.21
C LEU A 18 -33.29 -14.18 -11.84
N SER A 19 -33.89 -14.70 -10.76
CA SER A 19 -33.27 -14.66 -9.43
C SER A 19 -31.94 -15.44 -9.42
N GLY A 20 -31.90 -16.62 -10.04
CA GLY A 20 -30.68 -17.41 -10.14
C GLY A 20 -29.56 -16.67 -10.87
N ILE A 21 -29.86 -16.05 -12.01
CA ILE A 21 -28.88 -15.23 -12.77
C ILE A 21 -28.43 -14.02 -11.96
N PHE A 22 -29.36 -13.34 -11.29
CA PHE A 22 -29.06 -12.19 -10.45
C PHE A 22 -28.08 -12.57 -9.33
N PHE A 23 -28.35 -13.64 -8.57
CA PHE A 23 -27.44 -14.07 -7.52
C PHE A 23 -26.12 -14.59 -8.08
N TYR A 24 -26.11 -15.28 -9.22
CA TYR A 24 -24.87 -15.75 -9.83
C TYR A 24 -23.91 -14.60 -10.18
N TYR A 25 -24.43 -13.52 -10.77
CA TYR A 25 -23.60 -12.37 -11.17
C TYR A 25 -23.32 -11.39 -10.03
N PHE A 26 -24.27 -11.15 -9.14
CA PHE A 26 -24.16 -10.10 -8.14
C PHE A 26 -23.78 -10.60 -6.73
N ALA A 27 -23.98 -11.88 -6.39
CA ALA A 27 -23.61 -12.41 -5.07
C ALA A 27 -22.10 -12.51 -4.79
N PRO A 28 -21.17 -12.73 -5.75
CA PRO A 28 -19.74 -12.74 -5.44
C PRO A 28 -19.22 -11.32 -5.20
N ARG A 29 -19.52 -10.79 -4.01
CA ARG A 29 -19.17 -9.44 -3.57
C ARG A 29 -17.68 -9.25 -3.29
N TYR A 30 -16.97 -10.33 -2.94
CA TYR A 30 -15.56 -10.28 -2.61
C TYR A 30 -14.78 -11.27 -3.45
N THR A 31 -13.75 -10.78 -4.14
CA THR A 31 -12.75 -11.61 -4.80
C THR A 31 -11.46 -11.56 -3.99
N THR A 32 -10.83 -12.72 -3.78
CA THR A 32 -9.49 -12.79 -3.20
C THR A 32 -8.51 -13.08 -4.32
N VAL A 33 -7.54 -12.18 -4.52
CA VAL A 33 -6.50 -12.32 -5.54
C VAL A 33 -5.16 -12.46 -4.83
N LYS A 34 -4.43 -13.53 -5.14
CA LYS A 34 -3.05 -13.70 -4.65
C LYS A 34 -2.10 -13.08 -5.66
N SER A 35 -1.40 -12.02 -5.27
CA SER A 35 -0.41 -11.35 -6.10
C SER A 35 0.96 -11.43 -5.41
N GLY A 36 1.84 -12.29 -5.95
CA GLY A 36 3.13 -12.62 -5.32
C GLY A 36 2.94 -13.24 -3.93
N GLU A 37 3.59 -12.63 -2.92
CA GLU A 37 3.48 -13.02 -1.50
C GLU A 37 2.27 -12.39 -0.78
N THR A 38 1.53 -11.49 -1.43
CA THR A 38 0.45 -10.73 -0.80
C THR A 38 -0.93 -11.25 -1.18
N VAL A 39 -1.82 -11.34 -0.20
CA VAL A 39 -3.24 -11.67 -0.40
C VAL A 39 -4.05 -10.38 -0.42
N LEU A 40 -4.75 -10.15 -1.52
CA LEU A 40 -5.62 -9.01 -1.74
C LEU A 40 -7.08 -9.47 -1.67
N ARG A 41 -7.93 -8.68 -1.02
CA ARG A 41 -9.39 -8.82 -1.06
C ARG A 41 -9.95 -7.59 -1.75
N GLN A 42 -10.78 -7.79 -2.76
CA GLN A 42 -11.40 -6.71 -3.52
C GLN A 42 -12.92 -6.84 -3.43
N ASP A 43 -13.59 -5.74 -3.11
CA ASP A 43 -15.05 -5.62 -3.18
C ASP A 43 -15.44 -5.27 -4.62
N THR A 44 -16.17 -6.18 -5.27
CA THR A 44 -16.60 -6.05 -6.67
C THR A 44 -17.69 -4.98 -6.86
N TRP A 45 -18.36 -4.56 -5.77
CA TRP A 45 -19.42 -3.56 -5.80
C TRP A 45 -18.89 -2.14 -5.54
N THR A 46 -17.96 -2.00 -4.59
CA THR A 46 -17.43 -0.69 -4.18
C THR A 46 -16.06 -0.36 -4.76
N GLY A 47 -15.38 -1.33 -5.37
CA GLY A 47 -13.99 -1.20 -5.83
C GLY A 47 -12.97 -1.08 -4.69
N ARG A 48 -13.41 -1.16 -3.43
CA ARG A 48 -12.52 -1.10 -2.26
C ARG A 48 -11.67 -2.34 -2.21
N SER A 49 -10.41 -2.15 -1.85
CA SER A 49 -9.44 -3.23 -1.79
C SER A 49 -8.81 -3.26 -0.40
N TRP A 50 -8.43 -4.45 0.07
CA TRP A 50 -7.71 -4.66 1.33
C TRP A 50 -6.52 -5.57 1.06
N ARG A 51 -5.39 -5.33 1.73
CA ARG A 51 -4.23 -6.22 1.76
C ARG A 51 -4.14 -6.93 3.10
N PHE A 52 -3.82 -8.21 3.07
CA PHE A 52 -3.56 -8.99 4.28
C PHE A 52 -2.08 -8.83 4.70
N VAL A 53 -1.84 -8.23 5.87
CA VAL A 53 -0.49 -7.98 6.43
C VAL A 53 -0.57 -8.02 7.94
N ASP A 54 0.46 -8.53 8.61
CA ASP A 54 0.51 -8.60 10.08
C ASP A 54 -0.69 -9.34 10.70
N ASN A 55 -1.19 -10.37 9.99
CA ASN A 55 -2.38 -11.13 10.35
C ASN A 55 -3.70 -10.31 10.39
N GLU A 56 -3.72 -9.13 9.76
CA GLU A 56 -4.89 -8.23 9.71
C GLU A 56 -5.19 -7.74 8.29
N TRP A 57 -6.47 -7.42 8.03
CA TRP A 57 -6.90 -6.82 6.76
C TRP A 57 -6.76 -5.30 6.81
N LYS A 58 -5.77 -4.75 6.09
CA LYS A 58 -5.53 -3.31 5.98
C LYS A 58 -6.17 -2.76 4.70
N SER A 59 -7.00 -1.73 4.83
CA SER A 59 -7.64 -1.06 3.68
C SER A 59 -6.60 -0.44 2.75
N ILE A 60 -6.67 -0.78 1.46
CA ILE A 60 -5.94 -0.09 0.40
C ILE A 60 -6.79 1.14 0.05
N LEU A 61 -6.47 2.27 0.67
CA LEU A 61 -7.08 3.54 0.34
C LEU A 61 -6.65 3.94 -1.07
N GLY A 62 -7.49 3.63 -2.06
CA GLY A 62 -7.36 4.06 -3.44
C GLY A 62 -7.62 5.57 -3.60
N VAL A 63 -6.94 6.41 -2.81
CA VAL A 63 -6.83 7.82 -3.16
C VAL A 63 -5.74 7.87 -4.22
N ASN A 64 -6.13 8.09 -5.47
CA ASN A 64 -5.20 8.43 -6.54
C ASN A 64 -4.58 9.81 -6.21
N ARG A 65 -3.58 9.79 -5.32
CA ARG A 65 -2.83 10.97 -4.94
C ARG A 65 -1.74 11.16 -5.97
N ASP A 66 -1.58 12.40 -6.40
CA ASP A 66 -0.41 12.80 -7.17
C ASP A 66 0.80 12.80 -6.23
N TRP A 67 1.41 11.63 -6.08
CA TRP A 67 2.58 11.42 -5.23
C TRP A 67 3.77 12.26 -5.71
N ASP A 68 3.90 12.52 -7.02
CA ASP A 68 4.97 13.36 -7.55
C ASP A 68 4.83 14.82 -7.07
N SER A 69 3.61 15.37 -7.10
CA SER A 69 3.34 16.70 -6.53
C SER A 69 3.56 16.75 -5.02
N ILE A 70 3.17 15.70 -4.28
CA ILE A 70 3.39 15.61 -2.82
C ILE A 70 4.88 15.54 -2.51
N ASP A 71 5.64 14.71 -3.23
CA ASP A 71 7.07 14.53 -3.02
C ASP A 71 7.84 15.82 -3.34
N LYS A 72 7.48 16.54 -4.41
CA LYS A 72 8.03 17.87 -4.72
C LYS A 72 7.73 18.89 -3.62
N ALA A 73 6.51 18.89 -3.09
CA ALA A 73 6.13 19.78 -1.99
C ALA A 73 6.97 19.47 -0.73
N LEU A 74 7.13 18.19 -0.40
CA LEU A 74 7.95 17.77 0.74
C LEU A 74 9.43 18.11 0.54
N LEU A 75 10.00 17.86 -0.63
CA LEU A 75 11.39 18.20 -0.97
C LEU A 75 11.63 19.71 -0.85
N SER A 76 10.71 20.54 -1.35
CA SER A 76 10.83 22.00 -1.25
C SER A 76 10.74 22.50 0.20
N ALA A 77 9.86 21.92 1.02
CA ALA A 77 9.72 22.25 2.43
C ALA A 77 10.96 21.86 3.25
N LEU A 78 11.58 20.72 2.92
CA LEU A 78 12.76 20.21 3.63
C LEU A 78 14.07 20.88 3.20
N ARG A 79 14.07 21.70 2.12
CA ARG A 79 15.24 22.39 1.56
C ARG A 79 16.46 21.47 1.38
N ILE A 80 16.24 20.21 1.01
CA ILE A 80 17.32 19.24 0.82
C ILE A 80 18.03 19.59 -0.51
N PRO A 81 19.35 19.86 -0.50
CA PRO A 81 20.08 20.08 -1.74
C PRO A 81 20.03 18.80 -2.58
N PHE A 82 19.38 18.88 -3.75
CA PHE A 82 19.35 17.78 -4.70
C PHE A 82 20.66 17.78 -5.48
N ALA A 83 21.51 16.79 -5.24
CA ALA A 83 22.64 16.49 -6.10
C ALA A 83 22.26 15.28 -6.95
N GLU A 84 22.38 15.40 -8.27
CA GLU A 84 22.38 14.23 -9.15
C GLU A 84 23.65 13.43 -8.85
N VAL A 85 23.49 12.41 -8.01
CA VAL A 85 24.57 11.49 -7.68
C VAL A 85 24.43 10.26 -8.56
N ASN A 86 25.54 9.82 -9.16
CA ASN A 86 25.61 8.50 -9.76
C ASN A 86 25.57 7.44 -8.64
N THR A 87 24.35 7.00 -8.32
CA THR A 87 24.06 6.09 -7.21
C THR A 87 24.82 4.78 -7.33
N ASP A 88 24.91 4.20 -8.52
CA ASP A 88 25.59 2.90 -8.72
C ASP A 88 27.08 3.00 -8.45
N GLN A 89 27.73 4.06 -8.94
CA GLN A 89 29.14 4.30 -8.67
C GLN A 89 29.39 4.55 -7.18
N ALA A 90 28.53 5.34 -6.53
CA ALA A 90 28.65 5.63 -5.10
C ALA A 90 28.46 4.37 -4.22
N LEU A 91 27.51 3.51 -4.56
CA LEU A 91 27.27 2.25 -3.83
C LEU A 91 28.43 1.27 -4.01
N ASN A 92 29.01 1.18 -5.20
CA ASN A 92 30.18 0.33 -5.43
C ASN A 92 31.38 0.79 -4.61
N GLN A 93 31.66 2.09 -4.57
CA GLN A 93 32.72 2.66 -3.72
C GLN A 93 32.45 2.40 -2.23
N LEU A 94 31.18 2.49 -1.79
CA LEU A 94 30.79 2.20 -0.41
C LEU A 94 31.08 0.72 -0.04
N LYS A 95 30.77 -0.22 -0.93
CA LYS A 95 31.04 -1.66 -0.76
C LYS A 95 32.54 -2.00 -0.81
N GLU A 96 33.30 -1.30 -1.64
CA GLU A 96 34.76 -1.46 -1.67
C GLU A 96 35.38 -1.07 -0.34
N LYS A 97 34.92 0.06 0.23
CA LYS A 97 35.42 0.62 1.49
C LYS A 97 34.96 -0.15 2.72
N HIS A 98 33.77 -0.76 2.67
CA HIS A 98 33.19 -1.51 3.78
C HIS A 98 32.86 -2.94 3.35
N PRO A 99 33.80 -3.91 3.54
CA PRO A 99 33.67 -5.26 3.02
C PRO A 99 32.41 -6.01 3.46
N ILE A 100 31.87 -5.71 4.64
CA ILE A 100 30.62 -6.29 5.16
C ILE A 100 29.40 -5.98 4.29
N LEU A 101 29.47 -4.97 3.42
CA LEU A 101 28.37 -4.56 2.54
C LEU A 101 28.44 -5.23 1.17
N ARG A 102 29.52 -5.97 0.84
CA ARG A 102 29.71 -6.57 -0.51
C ARG A 102 28.65 -7.60 -0.85
N ASP A 103 28.19 -8.34 0.16
CA ASP A 103 27.23 -9.43 -0.02
C ASP A 103 25.78 -8.93 -0.15
N LEU A 104 25.53 -7.64 0.10
CA LEU A 104 24.19 -7.05 0.00
C LEU A 104 23.91 -6.57 -1.42
N PRO A 105 22.72 -6.83 -1.98
CA PRO A 105 22.32 -6.25 -3.26
C PRO A 105 22.07 -4.74 -3.13
N ASN A 106 22.19 -3.99 -4.24
CA ASN A 106 22.19 -2.52 -4.21
C ASN A 106 20.86 -1.94 -3.73
N ASP A 107 19.74 -2.54 -4.13
CA ASP A 107 18.39 -2.19 -3.68
C ASP A 107 18.23 -2.37 -2.17
N GLU A 108 18.66 -3.50 -1.61
CA GLU A 108 18.65 -3.71 -0.16
C GLU A 108 19.55 -2.70 0.55
N LEU A 109 20.75 -2.45 0.03
CA LEU A 109 21.69 -1.50 0.62
C LEU A 109 21.11 -0.07 0.68
N VAL A 110 20.42 0.36 -0.37
CA VAL A 110 19.72 1.65 -0.39
C VAL A 110 18.62 1.71 0.66
N GLU A 111 17.82 0.66 0.80
CA GLU A 111 16.79 0.60 1.85
C GLU A 111 17.38 0.63 3.26
N ARG A 112 18.52 -0.05 3.48
CA ARG A 112 19.25 0.02 4.74
C ARG A 112 19.76 1.43 5.03
N ILE A 113 20.29 2.13 4.03
CA ILE A 113 20.75 3.53 4.17
C ILE A 113 19.58 4.44 4.58
N LYS A 114 18.42 4.33 3.90
CA LYS A 114 17.21 5.09 4.25
C LYS A 114 16.79 4.84 5.71
N LEU A 115 16.80 3.58 6.14
CA LEU A 115 16.41 3.18 7.48
C LEU A 115 17.36 3.74 8.56
N VAL A 116 18.67 3.63 8.35
CA VAL A 116 19.67 4.19 9.28
C VAL A 116 19.53 5.71 9.39
N TYR A 117 19.37 6.39 8.25
CA TYR A 117 19.26 7.84 8.22
C TYR A 117 17.97 8.34 8.90
N SER A 118 16.82 7.76 8.56
CA SER A 118 15.53 8.09 9.18
C SER A 118 15.55 7.85 10.70
N ARG A 119 16.13 6.73 11.16
CA ARG A 119 16.32 6.47 12.59
C ARG A 119 17.13 7.57 13.26
N GLN A 120 18.27 7.94 12.69
CA GLN A 120 19.15 8.95 13.28
C GLN A 120 18.47 10.32 13.36
N VAL A 121 17.74 10.72 12.30
CA VAL A 121 16.98 11.98 12.29
C VAL A 121 15.90 11.99 13.37
N LEU A 122 15.11 10.92 13.47
CA LEU A 122 14.03 10.82 14.46
C LEU A 122 14.56 10.83 15.90
N VAL A 123 15.64 10.09 16.16
CA VAL A 123 16.29 10.05 17.48
C VAL A 123 16.85 11.42 17.83
N ASN A 124 17.59 12.07 16.92
CA ASN A 124 18.14 13.39 17.16
C ASN A 124 17.06 14.44 17.41
N MET A 125 15.95 14.40 16.64
CA MET A 125 14.82 15.29 16.83
C MET A 125 14.14 15.12 18.19
N TYR A 126 13.97 13.87 18.64
CA TYR A 126 13.42 13.58 19.95
C TYR A 126 14.34 14.07 21.08
N LEU A 127 15.64 13.76 21.00
CA LEU A 127 16.60 14.17 22.02
C LEU A 127 16.76 15.70 22.09
N ASP A 128 16.77 16.38 20.95
CA ASP A 128 16.81 17.85 20.89
C ASP A 128 15.55 18.48 21.50
N SER A 129 14.37 17.91 21.22
CA SER A 129 13.11 18.36 21.85
C SER A 129 13.13 18.15 23.37
N PHE A 130 13.59 16.98 23.82
CA PHE A 130 13.72 16.65 25.24
C PHE A 130 14.65 17.62 25.97
N VAL A 131 15.84 17.90 25.41
CA VAL A 131 16.80 18.85 26.00
C VAL A 131 16.21 20.26 26.08
N LYS A 132 15.46 20.70 25.06
CA LYS A 132 14.79 22.01 25.04
C LYS A 132 13.68 22.13 26.07
N GLU A 133 12.94 21.05 26.32
CA GLU A 133 11.91 21.01 27.37
C GLU A 133 12.53 21.04 28.78
N GLU A 134 13.58 20.26 29.02
CA GLU A 134 14.35 20.29 30.27
C GLU A 134 14.99 21.67 30.56
N GLN A 135 15.42 22.37 29.52
CA GLN A 135 15.97 23.73 29.65
C GLN A 135 14.91 24.81 29.89
N ARG A 136 13.64 24.57 29.51
CA ARG A 136 12.51 25.48 29.80
C ARG A 136 11.88 25.24 31.17
N GLY A 137 12.08 24.06 31.75
CA GLY A 137 11.62 23.70 33.08
C GLY A 137 12.51 24.17 34.24
N LYS A 138 13.62 24.86 33.94
CA LYS A 138 14.53 25.52 34.91
C LYS A 138 14.43 27.03 34.77
#